data_AF-A0A317IM53-F1
#
_entry.id   AF-A0A317IM53-F1
#
_cell.length_a   1.000
_cell.length_b   1.000
_cell.length_c   1.000
_cell.angle_alpha   90.00
_cell.angle_beta   90.00
_cell.angle_gamma   90.00
#
_symmetry.space_group_name_H-M   'P 1'
#
loop_
_entity.id
_entity.type
_entity.pdbx_description
1 polymer ?
#
loop_
_entity_poly.entity_id
_entity_poly.type
_entity_poly.pdbx_seq_one_letter_code
_entity_poly.pdbx_strand_id
1 'polypeptide(L)'
;MELLLGVFGLAALVTCLVGAIWLLVIAFRTHVGWGLAFLFIPFAAIAFVVTHWSTARKPFLCLLGGMAIAAGVASLAPAVIGHMFSDMTSQAAKSK
;
A
#
# COMPACT_ATOMS: atom_id res chain seq x y z
N MET A 1 -12.19 17.59 -1.02
CA MET A 1 -12.31 16.14 -0.75
C MET A 1 -11.34 15.32 -1.59
N GLU A 2 -11.19 15.59 -2.89
CA GLU A 2 -10.31 14.79 -3.76
C GLU A 2 -8.82 14.90 -3.43
N LEU A 3 -8.35 16.12 -3.16
CA LEU A 3 -6.96 16.38 -2.76
C LEU A 3 -6.60 15.65 -1.45
N LEU A 4 -7.57 15.51 -0.55
CA LEU A 4 -7.43 14.76 0.70
C LEU A 4 -7.23 13.26 0.41
N LEU A 5 -8.05 12.67 -0.47
CA LEU A 5 -7.93 11.26 -0.87
C LEU A 5 -6.61 10.98 -1.60
N GLY A 6 -6.14 11.91 -2.42
CA GLY A 6 -4.82 11.81 -3.05
C GLY A 6 -3.67 11.77 -2.02
N VAL A 7 -3.71 12.64 -1.01
CA VAL A 7 -2.71 12.65 0.08
C VAL A 7 -2.75 11.36 0.90
N PHE A 8 -3.95 10.88 1.26
CA PHE A 8 -4.10 9.61 1.99
C PHE A 8 -3.66 8.41 1.16
N GLY A 9 -3.95 8.38 -0.14
CA GLY A 9 -3.48 7.34 -1.06
C GLY A 9 -1.95 7.31 -1.16
N LEU A 10 -1.32 8.48 -1.28
CA LEU A 10 0.13 8.58 -1.30
C LEU A 10 0.76 8.14 0.03
N ALA A 11 0.20 8.58 1.15
CA ALA A 11 0.66 8.18 2.48
C ALA A 11 0.54 6.66 2.71
N ALA A 12 -0.56 6.04 2.24
CA ALA A 12 -0.74 4.60 2.30
C ALA A 12 0.31 3.86 1.48
N LEU A 13 0.59 4.33 0.25
CA LEU A 13 1.62 3.76 -0.61
C LEU A 13 3.01 3.82 0.04
N VAL A 14 3.39 4.99 0.57
CA VAL A 14 4.67 5.18 1.26
C VAL A 14 4.76 4.27 2.49
N THR A 15 3.70 4.17 3.29
CA THR A 15 3.68 3.31 4.48
C THR A 15 3.84 1.84 4.11
N CYS A 16 3.17 1.38 3.05
CA CYS A 16 3.32 0.02 2.54
C CYS A 16 4.74 -0.26 2.05
N LEU A 17 5.34 0.67 1.30
CA LEU A 17 6.72 0.52 0.82
C LEU A 17 7.72 0.47 1.98
N VAL A 18 7.56 1.34 2.97
CA VAL A 18 8.40 1.35 4.18
C VAL A 18 8.28 0.03 4.93
N GLY A 19 7.06 -0.46 5.16
CA GLY A 19 6.82 -1.76 5.82
C GLY A 19 7.44 -2.93 5.06
N ALA A 20 7.26 -2.97 3.73
CA ALA A 20 7.78 -4.03 2.86
C ALA A 20 9.31 -4.03 2.80
N ILE A 21 9.93 -2.87 2.60
CA ILE A 21 11.40 -2.72 2.57
C ILE A 21 11.98 -3.07 3.93
N TRP A 22 11.34 -2.66 5.03
CA TRP A 22 11.83 -2.98 6.37
C TRP A 22 11.80 -4.49 6.64
N LEU A 23 10.73 -5.18 6.23
CA LEU A 23 10.63 -6.64 6.25
C LEU A 23 11.72 -7.30 5.40
N LEU A 24 11.96 -6.79 4.20
CA LEU A 24 13.00 -7.29 3.29
C LEU A 24 14.40 -7.14 3.90
N VAL A 25 14.70 -5.99 4.50
CA VAL A 25 15.98 -5.74 5.18
C VAL A 25 16.15 -6.72 6.36
N ILE A 26 15.12 -6.94 7.16
CA ILE A 26 15.18 -7.92 8.26
C ILE A 26 15.40 -9.34 7.71
N ALA A 27 14.75 -9.70 6.60
CA ALA A 27 14.93 -11.00 5.95
C ALA A 27 16.39 -11.21 5.50
N PHE A 28 16.98 -10.23 4.82
CA PHE A 28 18.40 -10.27 4.43
C PHE A 28 19.34 -10.28 5.64
N ARG A 29 19.02 -9.54 6.70
CA ARG A 29 19.81 -9.52 7.94
C ARG A 29 19.79 -10.85 8.69
N THR A 30 18.71 -11.63 8.58
CA THR A 30 18.63 -12.95 9.19
C THR A 30 19.39 -13.99 8.37
N HIS A 31 19.06 -14.14 7.07
CA HIS A 31 19.92 -14.88 6.14
C HIS A 31 19.61 -14.52 4.69
N VAL A 32 20.62 -14.62 3.82
CA VAL A 32 20.52 -14.28 2.39
C VAL A 32 19.42 -15.08 1.70
N GLY A 33 19.23 -16.36 2.03
CA GLY A 33 18.17 -17.17 1.42
C GLY A 33 16.75 -16.74 1.82
N TRP A 34 16.54 -16.07 2.96
CA TRP A 34 15.23 -15.56 3.38
C TRP A 34 14.96 -14.30 2.58
N GLY A 35 15.96 -13.44 2.39
CA GLY A 35 15.88 -12.29 1.50
C GLY A 35 15.58 -12.70 0.05
N LEU A 36 16.26 -13.72 -0.47
CA LEU A 36 16.00 -14.27 -1.80
C LEU A 36 14.60 -14.90 -1.91
N ALA A 37 14.22 -15.73 -0.94
CA ALA A 37 12.88 -16.31 -0.90
C ALA A 37 11.81 -15.22 -0.85
N PHE A 38 12.00 -14.16 -0.07
CA PHE A 38 11.08 -13.03 0.01
C PHE A 38 10.91 -12.30 -1.34
N LEU A 39 11.96 -12.25 -2.17
CA LEU A 39 11.93 -11.59 -3.48
C LEU A 39 11.29 -12.47 -4.58
N PHE A 40 11.59 -13.76 -4.58
CA PHE A 40 11.17 -14.70 -5.64
C PHE A 40 9.88 -15.46 -5.31
N ILE A 41 9.53 -15.58 -4.04
CA ILE A 41 8.39 -16.38 -3.57
C ILE A 41 7.43 -15.46 -2.80
N PRO A 42 6.26 -15.11 -3.38
CA PRO A 42 5.32 -14.18 -2.75
C PRO A 42 4.82 -14.68 -1.38
N PHE A 43 4.71 -15.99 -1.20
CA PHE A 43 4.28 -16.60 0.07
C PHE A 43 5.39 -16.69 1.13
N ALA A 44 6.66 -16.50 0.76
CA ALA A 44 7.76 -16.53 1.72
C ALA A 44 7.69 -15.38 2.71
N ALA A 45 7.07 -14.24 2.33
CA ALA A 45 6.86 -13.14 3.25
C ALA A 45 6.02 -13.53 4.46
N ILE A 46 4.96 -14.32 4.24
CA ILE A 46 4.08 -14.81 5.31
C ILE A 46 4.83 -15.84 6.17
N ALA A 47 5.52 -16.79 5.54
CA ALA A 47 6.34 -17.78 6.25
C ALA A 47 7.43 -17.10 7.11
N PHE A 48 8.07 -16.05 6.59
CA PHE A 48 9.06 -15.26 7.30
C PHE A 48 8.46 -14.53 8.50
N VAL A 49 7.29 -13.91 8.35
CA VAL A 49 6.59 -13.23 9.45
C VAL A 49 6.20 -14.21 10.56
N VAL A 50 5.68 -15.40 10.22
CA VAL A 50 5.30 -16.41 11.20
C VAL A 50 6.53 -16.95 11.94
N THR A 51 7.62 -17.24 11.23
CA THR A 51 8.85 -17.77 11.83
C THR A 51 9.63 -16.73 12.64
N HIS A 52 9.64 -15.46 12.22
CA HIS A 52 10.40 -14.37 12.84
C HIS A 52 9.50 -13.31 13.47
N TRP A 53 8.38 -13.74 14.06
CA TRP A 53 7.33 -12.85 14.58
C TRP A 53 7.85 -11.76 15.53
N SER A 54 8.80 -12.09 16.42
CA SER A 54 9.37 -11.14 17.39
C SER A 54 9.91 -9.87 16.73
N THR A 55 10.58 -10.03 15.58
CA THR A 55 11.23 -8.95 14.83
C THR A 55 10.33 -8.42 13.70
N ALA A 56 9.56 -9.30 13.07
CA ALA A 56 8.71 -8.98 11.93
C ALA A 56 7.37 -8.30 12.30
N ARG A 57 6.87 -8.44 13.54
CA ARG A 57 5.56 -7.89 13.95
C ARG A 57 5.43 -6.38 13.72
N LYS A 58 6.46 -5.59 14.01
CA LYS A 58 6.43 -4.13 13.88
C LYS A 58 6.30 -3.69 12.41
N PRO A 59 7.20 -4.11 11.50
CA PRO A 59 7.05 -3.78 10.08
C PRO A 59 5.81 -4.41 9.45
N PHE A 60 5.40 -5.60 9.89
CA PHE A 60 4.18 -6.24 9.41
C PHE A 60 2.91 -5.45 9.80
N LEU A 61 2.80 -4.97 11.04
CA LEU A 61 1.70 -4.12 11.47
C LEU A 61 1.68 -2.77 10.73
N CYS A 62 2.86 -2.22 10.42
CA CYS A 62 2.98 -1.00 9.61
C CYS A 62 2.46 -1.23 8.18
N LEU A 63 2.87 -2.34 7.54
CA LEU A 63 2.36 -2.77 6.23
C LEU A 63 0.85 -2.98 6.26
N LEU A 64 0.33 -3.67 7.29
CA LEU A 64 -1.09 -3.95 7.45
C LEU A 64 -1.91 -2.66 7.65
N GLY A 65 -1.39 -1.71 8.42
CA GLY A 65 -2.00 -0.38 8.58
C GLY A 65 -2.05 0.39 7.26
N GLY A 66 -0.96 0.38 6.49
CA GLY A 66 -0.92 0.97 5.14
C GLY A 66 -1.95 0.32 4.20
N MET A 67 -2.07 -1.01 4.23
CA MET A 67 -3.05 -1.73 3.43
C MET A 67 -4.49 -1.41 3.82
N ALA A 68 -4.79 -1.26 5.12
CA ALA A 68 -6.12 -0.87 5.59
C ALA A 68 -6.50 0.52 5.08
N ILE A 69 -5.57 1.49 5.12
CA ILE A 69 -5.80 2.83 4.58
C ILE A 69 -5.98 2.76 3.06
N ALA A 70 -5.12 2.02 2.36
CA ALA A 70 -5.21 1.85 0.91
C ALA A 70 -6.57 1.24 0.48
N ALA A 71 -7.07 0.25 1.22
CA ALA A 71 -8.38 -0.35 0.97
C ALA A 71 -9.53 0.66 1.17
N GLY A 72 -9.46 1.50 2.21
CA GLY A 72 -10.43 2.57 2.45
C GLY A 72 -10.41 3.66 1.38
N VAL A 73 -9.24 4.01 0.85
CA VAL A 73 -9.12 4.96 -0.27
C VAL A 73 -9.63 4.34 -1.58
N ALA A 74 -9.32 3.08 -1.83
CA ALA A 74 -9.72 2.37 -3.05
C ALA A 74 -11.24 2.19 -3.16
N SER A 75 -11.95 1.97 -2.06
CA SER A 75 -13.41 1.85 -2.07
C SER A 75 -14.13 3.18 -2.39
N LEU A 76 -13.49 4.31 -2.10
CA LEU A 76 -14.01 5.65 -2.38
C LEU A 76 -13.59 6.18 -3.77
N ALA A 77 -12.57 5.59 -4.40
CA ALA A 77 -12.05 6.03 -5.69
C ALA A 77 -13.08 6.06 -6.85
N PRO A 78 -13.99 5.06 -7.00
CA PRO A 78 -15.01 5.11 -8.06
C PRO A 78 -15.97 6.30 -7.93
N ALA A 79 -16.27 6.72 -6.70
CA ALA A 79 -17.17 7.85 -6.44
C ALA A 79 -16.52 9.20 -6.82
N VAL A 80 -15.21 9.33 -6.63
CA VAL A 80 -14.41 10.51 -6.95
C VAL A 80 -14.21 10.66 -8.46
N ILE A 81 -13.80 9.57 -9.12
CA ILE A 81 -13.58 9.56 -10.57
C ILE A 81 -14.88 9.88 -11.32
N GLY A 82 -16.02 9.37 -10.84
CA GLY A 82 -17.33 9.70 -11.40
C GLY A 82 -17.68 11.19 -11.28
N HIS A 83 -17.35 11.83 -10.15
CA HIS A 83 -17.62 13.25 -9.93
C HIS A 83 -16.76 14.14 -10.85
N MET A 84 -15.46 13.84 -10.99
CA MET A 84 -14.57 14.54 -11.92
C MET A 84 -15.05 14.45 -13.37
N PHE A 85 -15.48 13.26 -13.81
CA PHE A 85 -15.95 13.07 -15.19
C PHE A 85 -17.23 13.86 -15.48
N SER A 86 -18.16 13.90 -14.53
CA SER A 86 -19.38 14.71 -14.62
C SER A 86 -19.05 16.20 -14.80
N ASP A 87 -18.10 16.74 -14.02
CA ASP A 87 -17.71 18.15 -14.12
C ASP A 87 -17.06 18.48 -15.47
N MET A 88 -16.23 17.59 -16.01
CA MET A 88 -15.61 17.77 -17.32
C MET A 88 -16.65 17.84 -18.44
N THR A 89 -17.66 16.96 -18.43
CA THR A 89 -18.71 16.97 -19.46
C THR A 89 -19.61 18.21 -19.37
N SER A 90 -19.90 18.69 -18.16
CA SER A 90 -20.68 19.92 -17.92
C SER A 90 -19.95 21.19 -18.41
N GLN A 91 -18.65 21.28 -18.17
CA GLN A 91 -17.79 22.36 -18.67
C GLN A 91 -17.71 22.35 -20.21
N ALA A 92 -17.53 21.17 -20.81
CA ALA A 92 -17.53 21.04 -22.27
C ALA A 92 -18.86 21.46 -22.90
N ALA A 93 -19.99 21.18 -22.24
CA ALA A 93 -21.32 21.57 -22.71
C ALA A 93 -21.59 23.08 -22.62
N LYS A 94 -21.07 23.76 -21.59
CA LYS A 94 -21.22 25.23 -21.43
C LYS A 94 -20.31 26.07 -22.34
N SER A 95 -19.27 25.45 -22.90
CA SER A 95 -18.30 26.12 -23.77
C SER A 95 -18.74 26.20 -25.25
N LYS A 96 -19.88 25.60 -25.63
CA LYS A 96 -20.51 25.72 -26.94
C LYS A 96 -21.76 26.58 -26.86
#